data_AF-A0A1F9HXP5-F1
#
_entry.id   AF-A0A1F9HXP5-F1
#
_cell.length_a   1.000
_cell.length_b   1.000
_cell.length_c   1.000
_cell.angle_alpha   90.00
_cell.angle_beta   90.00
_cell.angle_gamma   90.00
#
_symmetry.space_group_name_H-M   'P 1'
#
loop_
_entity.id
_entity.type
_entity.pdbx_description
1 polymer ?
#
loop_
_entity_poly.entity_id
_entity_poly.type
_entity_poly.pdbx_seq_one_letter_code
_entity_poly.pdbx_strand_id
1 'polypeptide(L)'
;MIVSKFMLSVSSLTSGALFNTISTDAPDIAEAYHILKENVLKDIKGVVSAAWPKLLTSEAPALRAQGRWIDASRKFEEAAQYYSAMYCLHKAIEVNEGFASDNFRTLSYLYHKVGRHDRAKRYSGYANYRLARENVSAAKKYLNARGIRKDMEEFKVEVGAMVYDDHETFGKNLEEYARLEEAKTVPTSTAMAALP
;
A
#
# COMPACT_ATOMS: atom_id res chain seq x y z
N MET A 1 -16.75 -32.42 10.55
CA MET A 1 -17.09 -33.84 10.84
C MET A 1 -16.75 -34.27 12.28
N ILE A 2 -15.70 -33.73 12.92
CA ILE A 2 -15.27 -34.10 14.28
C ILE A 2 -16.20 -33.53 15.38
N VAL A 3 -16.62 -32.26 15.26
CA VAL A 3 -17.55 -31.62 16.22
C VAL A 3 -18.89 -32.37 16.32
N SER A 4 -19.39 -32.90 15.21
CA SER A 4 -20.63 -33.68 15.17
C SER A 4 -20.50 -35.05 15.88
N LYS A 5 -19.34 -35.71 15.77
CA LYS A 5 -19.04 -36.95 16.52
C LYS A 5 -18.85 -36.69 18.03
N PHE A 6 -18.27 -35.56 18.41
CA PHE A 6 -18.11 -35.17 19.80
C PHE A 6 -19.47 -34.88 20.46
N MET A 7 -20.34 -34.12 19.79
CA MET A 7 -21.71 -33.86 20.28
C MET A 7 -22.53 -35.15 20.44
N LEU A 8 -22.39 -36.11 19.52
CA LEU A 8 -23.07 -37.42 19.64
C LEU A 8 -22.58 -38.24 20.84
N SER A 9 -21.29 -38.18 21.18
CA SER A 9 -20.71 -38.91 22.33
C SER A 9 -21.10 -38.29 23.68
N VAL A 10 -21.28 -36.96 23.74
CA VAL A 10 -21.76 -36.29 24.96
C VAL A 10 -23.24 -36.61 25.19
N SER A 11 -24.05 -36.63 24.14
CA SER A 11 -25.47 -37.00 24.22
C SER A 11 -25.71 -38.46 24.63
N SER A 12 -24.80 -39.39 24.31
CA SER A 12 -24.93 -40.79 24.75
C SER A 12 -24.59 -41.00 26.23
N LEU A 13 -23.70 -40.18 26.79
CA LEU A 13 -23.31 -40.24 28.22
C LEU A 13 -24.42 -39.72 29.14
N THR A 14 -25.21 -38.75 28.69
CA THR A 14 -26.31 -38.19 29.49
C THR A 14 -27.59 -39.04 29.47
N SER A 15 -27.74 -39.94 28.49
CA SER A 15 -29.04 -40.55 28.19
C SER A 15 -29.17 -42.03 28.58
N GLY A 16 -28.08 -42.73 28.89
CA GLY A 16 -28.10 -44.21 28.99
C GLY A 16 -28.05 -44.81 30.41
N ALA A 17 -27.42 -44.16 31.39
CA ALA A 17 -27.05 -44.82 32.65
C ALA A 17 -27.55 -44.13 33.93
N LEU A 18 -28.09 -42.90 33.83
CA LEU A 18 -28.31 -42.06 35.01
C LEU A 18 -29.76 -42.04 35.55
N PHE A 19 -30.73 -42.55 34.79
CA PHE A 19 -32.15 -42.36 35.15
C PHE A 19 -32.86 -43.61 35.71
N ASN A 20 -32.23 -44.79 35.71
CA ASN A 20 -32.93 -46.05 36.07
C ASN A 20 -32.71 -46.53 37.51
N THR A 21 -32.23 -45.68 38.42
CA THR A 21 -32.02 -46.11 39.81
C THR A 21 -32.22 -44.98 40.83
N ILE A 22 -33.40 -44.35 40.85
CA ILE A 22 -33.79 -43.50 41.99
C ILE A 22 -35.20 -43.89 42.43
N SER A 23 -35.27 -44.73 43.46
CA SER A 23 -36.47 -45.00 44.26
C SER A 23 -36.71 -43.80 45.19
N THR A 24 -37.97 -43.38 45.35
CA THR A 24 -38.37 -42.03 45.78
C THR A 24 -38.45 -41.77 47.29
N ASP A 25 -37.89 -42.63 48.15
CA ASP A 25 -38.01 -42.46 49.61
C ASP A 25 -36.65 -42.49 50.34
N ALA A 26 -35.82 -41.43 50.23
CA ALA A 26 -34.74 -41.15 51.19
C ALA A 26 -34.16 -39.73 51.07
N PRO A 27 -33.72 -39.09 52.19
CA PRO A 27 -32.94 -37.84 52.20
C PRO A 27 -31.56 -37.95 51.53
N ASP A 28 -31.16 -39.16 51.11
CA ASP A 28 -29.92 -39.47 50.37
C ASP A 28 -29.96 -39.12 48.87
N ILE A 29 -31.11 -38.74 48.31
CA ILE A 29 -31.24 -38.48 46.86
C ILE A 29 -30.51 -37.19 46.45
N ALA A 30 -30.50 -36.17 47.32
CA ALA A 30 -29.79 -34.92 47.04
C ALA A 30 -28.27 -35.12 47.06
N GLU A 31 -27.77 -35.95 47.98
CA GLU A 31 -26.35 -36.31 48.06
C GLU A 31 -25.93 -37.22 46.89
N ALA A 32 -26.75 -38.22 46.56
CA ALA A 32 -26.54 -39.06 45.38
C ALA A 32 -26.54 -38.22 44.08
N TYR A 33 -27.46 -37.27 43.93
CA TYR A 33 -27.49 -36.37 42.78
C TYR A 33 -26.26 -35.45 42.72
N HIS A 34 -25.80 -34.94 43.86
CA HIS A 34 -24.58 -34.12 43.92
C HIS A 34 -23.33 -34.91 43.54
N ILE A 35 -23.16 -36.12 44.08
CA ILE A 35 -22.03 -37.01 43.75
C ILE A 35 -22.04 -37.38 42.27
N LEU A 36 -23.22 -37.71 41.74
CA LEU A 36 -23.42 -38.05 40.35
C LEU A 36 -23.09 -36.87 39.42
N LYS A 37 -23.55 -35.67 39.78
CA LYS A 37 -23.28 -34.43 39.05
C LYS A 37 -21.78 -34.08 39.06
N GLU A 38 -21.12 -34.19 40.20
CA GLU A 38 -19.68 -33.92 40.33
C GLU A 38 -18.83 -34.93 39.55
N ASN A 39 -19.18 -36.21 39.59
CA ASN A 39 -18.47 -37.25 38.84
C ASN A 39 -18.64 -37.08 37.33
N VAL A 40 -19.86 -36.82 36.86
CA VAL A 40 -20.12 -36.53 35.43
C VAL A 40 -19.40 -35.27 34.98
N LEU A 41 -19.39 -34.21 35.80
CA LEU A 41 -18.64 -32.98 35.51
C LEU A 41 -17.13 -33.21 35.45
N LYS A 42 -16.59 -34.05 36.34
CA LYS A 42 -15.17 -34.41 36.38
C LYS A 42 -14.76 -35.20 35.14
N ASP A 43 -15.58 -36.16 34.71
CA ASP A 43 -15.33 -36.97 33.52
C ASP A 43 -15.42 -36.13 32.24
N ILE A 44 -16.42 -35.24 32.14
CA ILE A 44 -16.52 -34.28 31.02
C ILE A 44 -15.30 -33.36 30.98
N LYS A 45 -14.86 -32.82 32.13
CA LYS A 45 -13.65 -31.99 32.20
C LYS A 45 -12.40 -32.77 31.79
N GLY A 46 -12.29 -34.04 32.18
CA GLY A 46 -11.19 -34.93 31.78
C GLY A 46 -11.16 -35.17 30.26
N VAL A 47 -12.29 -35.52 29.67
CA VAL A 47 -12.40 -35.76 28.22
C VAL A 47 -12.13 -34.48 27.42
N VAL A 48 -12.72 -33.35 27.84
CA VAL A 48 -12.50 -32.05 27.17
C VAL A 48 -11.04 -31.63 27.29
N SER A 49 -10.44 -31.68 28.48
CA SER A 49 -9.03 -31.28 28.67
C SER A 49 -8.03 -32.18 27.94
N ALA A 50 -8.34 -33.46 27.72
CA ALA A 50 -7.50 -34.38 26.95
C ALA A 50 -7.67 -34.24 25.42
N ALA A 51 -8.88 -33.91 24.95
CA ALA A 51 -9.19 -33.79 23.52
C ALA A 51 -8.89 -32.39 22.96
N TRP A 52 -9.09 -31.34 23.76
CA TRP A 52 -8.97 -29.94 23.33
C TRP A 52 -7.57 -29.55 22.82
N PRO A 53 -6.46 -29.93 23.48
CA PRO A 53 -5.13 -29.61 22.97
C PRO A 53 -4.84 -30.26 21.62
N LYS A 54 -5.34 -31.48 21.37
CA LYS A 54 -5.19 -32.23 20.11
C LYS A 54 -6.01 -31.62 18.98
N LEU A 55 -7.24 -31.20 19.28
CA LEU A 55 -8.11 -30.50 18.33
C LEU A 55 -7.44 -29.18 17.91
N LEU A 56 -6.99 -28.37 18.87
CA LEU A 56 -6.30 -27.11 18.62
C LEU A 56 -4.99 -27.27 17.83
N THR A 57 -4.19 -28.30 18.13
CA THR A 57 -2.95 -28.56 17.36
C THR A 57 -3.23 -28.99 15.93
N SER A 58 -4.36 -29.64 15.66
CA SER A 58 -4.75 -30.05 14.30
C SER A 58 -5.41 -28.92 13.49
N GLU A 59 -6.15 -28.02 14.15
CA GLU A 59 -6.89 -26.93 13.48
C GLU A 59 -6.05 -25.66 13.30
N ALA A 60 -5.11 -25.36 14.20
CA ALA A 60 -4.28 -24.17 14.11
C ALA A 60 -3.44 -24.09 12.82
N PRO A 61 -2.80 -25.17 12.31
CA PRO A 61 -2.10 -25.15 11.03
C PRO A 61 -3.03 -24.90 9.84
N ALA A 62 -4.26 -25.45 9.87
CA ALA A 62 -5.26 -25.28 8.82
C ALA A 62 -5.76 -23.82 8.76
N LEU A 63 -6.08 -23.22 9.91
CA LEU A 63 -6.47 -21.80 10.00
C LEU A 63 -5.35 -20.86 9.55
N ARG A 64 -4.08 -21.15 9.92
CA ARG A 64 -2.93 -20.39 9.42
C ARG A 64 -2.76 -20.52 7.90
N ALA A 65 -2.96 -21.72 7.36
CA ALA A 65 -2.91 -21.94 5.92
C ALA A 65 -4.02 -21.16 5.20
N GLN A 66 -5.25 -21.19 5.72
CA GLN A 66 -6.37 -20.41 5.20
C GLN A 66 -6.06 -18.90 5.22
N GLY A 67 -5.52 -18.38 6.32
CA GLY A 67 -5.09 -16.97 6.41
C GLY A 67 -4.06 -16.61 5.33
N ARG A 68 -3.05 -17.46 5.11
CA ARG A 68 -2.07 -17.26 4.02
C ARG A 68 -2.71 -17.23 2.63
N TRP A 69 -3.72 -18.08 2.39
CA TRP A 69 -4.44 -18.10 1.12
C TRP A 69 -5.27 -16.83 0.90
N ILE A 70 -5.96 -16.35 1.94
CA ILE A 70 -6.71 -15.08 1.88
C ILE A 70 -5.76 -13.92 1.58
N ASP A 71 -4.62 -13.84 2.28
CA ASP A 71 -3.61 -12.83 2.02
C ASP A 71 -3.01 -12.92 0.62
N ALA A 72 -2.76 -14.13 0.12
CA ALA A 72 -2.29 -14.34 -1.25
C ALA A 72 -3.33 -13.88 -2.27
N SER A 73 -4.60 -14.23 -2.10
CA SER A 73 -5.70 -13.82 -2.99
C SER A 73 -5.81 -12.30 -3.07
N ARG A 74 -5.78 -11.61 -1.92
CA ARG A 74 -5.80 -10.15 -1.86
C ARG A 74 -4.62 -9.52 -2.60
N LYS A 75 -3.42 -10.07 -2.46
CA LYS A 75 -2.23 -9.60 -3.20
C LYS A 75 -2.36 -9.84 -4.71
N PHE A 76 -2.99 -10.94 -5.13
CA PHE A 76 -3.26 -11.21 -6.54
C PHE A 76 -4.26 -10.22 -7.13
N GLU A 77 -5.34 -9.90 -6.42
CA GLU A 77 -6.32 -8.89 -6.82
C GLU A 77 -5.66 -7.50 -6.95
N GLU A 78 -4.85 -7.11 -5.97
CA GLU A 78 -4.12 -5.84 -5.99
C GLU A 78 -3.14 -5.79 -7.19
N ALA A 79 -2.41 -6.86 -7.46
CA ALA A 79 -1.53 -6.96 -8.62
C ALA A 79 -2.30 -6.86 -9.94
N ALA A 80 -3.48 -7.49 -10.05
CA ALA A 80 -4.32 -7.39 -11.23
C ALA A 80 -4.80 -5.95 -11.50
N GLN A 81 -5.17 -5.22 -10.44
CA GLN A 81 -5.51 -3.80 -10.54
C GLN A 81 -4.33 -2.96 -11.03
N TYR A 82 -3.13 -3.18 -10.49
CA TYR A 82 -1.93 -2.49 -10.96
C TYR A 82 -1.62 -2.79 -12.43
N TYR A 83 -1.71 -4.04 -12.86
CA TYR A 83 -1.50 -4.41 -14.27
C TYR A 83 -2.54 -3.79 -15.20
N SER A 84 -3.80 -3.72 -14.77
CA SER A 84 -4.87 -3.04 -15.51
C SER A 84 -4.57 -1.54 -15.66
N ALA A 85 -4.21 -0.85 -14.58
CA ALA A 85 -3.83 0.56 -14.61
C ALA A 85 -2.62 0.82 -15.51
N MET A 86 -1.60 -0.04 -15.44
CA MET A 86 -0.44 0.04 -16.35
C MET A 86 -0.87 -0.11 -17.81
N TYR A 87 -1.72 -1.08 -18.13
CA TYR A 87 -2.20 -1.31 -19.49
C TYR A 87 -2.91 -0.07 -20.03
N CYS A 88 -3.83 0.51 -19.25
CA CYS A 88 -4.52 1.74 -19.63
C CYS A 88 -3.53 2.89 -19.86
N LEU A 89 -2.54 3.08 -18.99
CA LEU A 89 -1.53 4.12 -19.16
C LEU A 89 -0.64 3.88 -20.39
N HIS A 90 -0.21 2.65 -20.67
CA HIS A 90 0.54 2.33 -21.89
C HIS A 90 -0.28 2.59 -23.14
N LYS A 91 -1.56 2.18 -23.14
CA LYS A 91 -2.47 2.45 -24.25
C LYS A 91 -2.70 3.92 -24.46
N ALA A 92 -2.86 4.68 -23.39
CA ALA A 92 -3.05 6.12 -23.50
C ALA A 92 -1.77 6.81 -24.03
N ILE A 93 -0.59 6.35 -23.63
CA ILE A 93 0.69 6.80 -24.20
C ILE A 93 0.80 6.44 -25.69
N GLU A 94 0.42 5.22 -26.09
CA GLU A 94 0.48 4.74 -27.47
C GLU A 94 -0.42 5.54 -28.42
N VAL A 95 -1.61 5.93 -27.95
CA VAL A 95 -2.61 6.68 -28.74
C VAL A 95 -2.30 8.20 -28.79
N ASN A 96 -1.31 8.65 -28.03
CA ASN A 96 -0.68 9.96 -28.11
C ASN A 96 -1.64 11.16 -27.96
N GLU A 97 -2.16 11.35 -26.74
CA GLU A 97 -2.77 12.60 -26.30
C GLU A 97 -1.88 13.29 -25.25
N GLY A 98 -0.90 14.09 -25.68
CA GLY A 98 -0.30 15.13 -24.82
C GLY A 98 0.17 14.69 -23.42
N PHE A 99 0.88 13.56 -23.32
CA PHE A 99 1.20 12.97 -22.02
C PHE A 99 2.22 13.79 -21.21
N ALA A 100 1.79 14.28 -20.05
CA ALA A 100 2.62 14.96 -19.06
C ALA A 100 3.63 14.01 -18.39
N SER A 101 4.72 14.57 -17.87
CA SER A 101 5.74 13.87 -17.07
C SER A 101 5.17 13.01 -15.92
N ASP A 102 4.02 13.41 -15.35
CA ASP A 102 3.33 12.68 -14.27
C ASP A 102 2.84 11.28 -14.64
N ASN A 103 2.51 11.03 -15.91
CA ASN A 103 2.05 9.72 -16.34
C ASN A 103 3.21 8.70 -16.33
N PHE A 104 4.41 9.13 -16.72
CA PHE A 104 5.61 8.30 -16.61
C PHE A 104 6.01 8.07 -15.15
N ARG A 105 5.81 9.08 -14.27
CA ARG A 105 5.99 8.95 -12.82
C ARG A 105 5.01 7.91 -12.24
N THR A 106 3.75 7.95 -12.67
CA THR A 106 2.73 6.97 -12.28
C THR A 106 3.10 5.55 -12.75
N LEU A 107 3.55 5.39 -14.00
CA LEU A 107 4.03 4.10 -14.49
C LEU A 107 5.23 3.58 -13.69
N SER A 108 6.18 4.45 -13.34
CA SER A 108 7.30 4.09 -12.48
C SER A 108 6.83 3.53 -11.14
N TYR A 109 5.92 4.24 -10.48
CA TYR A 109 5.33 3.84 -9.21
C TYR A 109 4.62 2.48 -9.30
N LEU A 110 3.77 2.29 -10.33
CA LEU A 110 3.07 1.02 -10.53
C LEU A 110 4.06 -0.13 -10.73
N TYR A 111 5.11 0.06 -11.55
CA TYR A 111 6.11 -0.98 -11.78
C TYR A 111 6.91 -1.31 -10.52
N HIS A 112 7.15 -0.31 -9.67
CA HIS A 112 7.76 -0.53 -8.36
C HIS A 112 6.86 -1.40 -7.46
N LYS A 113 5.55 -1.14 -7.42
CA LYS A 113 4.59 -1.89 -6.60
C LYS A 113 4.49 -3.37 -6.95
N VAL A 114 4.66 -3.73 -8.22
CA VAL A 114 4.69 -5.14 -8.67
C VAL A 114 6.10 -5.75 -8.69
N GLY A 115 7.09 -5.09 -8.09
CA GLY A 115 8.47 -5.60 -7.96
C GLY A 115 9.29 -5.58 -9.27
N ARG A 116 8.90 -4.80 -10.27
CA ARG A 116 9.61 -4.66 -11.55
C ARG A 116 10.52 -3.42 -11.54
N HIS A 117 11.53 -3.45 -10.66
CA HIS A 117 12.39 -2.31 -10.38
C HIS A 117 13.14 -1.74 -11.61
N ASP A 118 13.60 -2.59 -12.53
CA ASP A 118 14.29 -2.11 -13.75
C ASP A 118 13.37 -1.28 -14.65
N ARG A 119 12.09 -1.69 -14.76
CA ARG A 119 11.09 -0.91 -15.51
C ARG A 119 10.76 0.37 -14.76
N ALA A 120 10.60 0.32 -13.44
CA ALA A 120 10.37 1.51 -12.63
C ALA A 120 11.47 2.56 -12.85
N LYS A 121 12.74 2.16 -12.76
CA LYS A 121 13.89 3.05 -13.00
C LYS A 121 13.85 3.69 -14.38
N ARG A 122 13.55 2.91 -15.44
CA ARG A 122 13.41 3.44 -16.81
C ARG A 122 12.32 4.49 -16.91
N TYR A 123 11.13 4.22 -16.37
CA TYR A 123 10.01 5.16 -16.42
C TYR A 123 10.24 6.41 -15.57
N SER A 124 10.95 6.28 -14.44
CA SER A 124 11.41 7.44 -13.68
C SER A 124 12.37 8.31 -14.50
N GLY A 125 13.29 7.69 -15.25
CA GLY A 125 14.18 8.41 -16.16
C GLY A 125 13.42 9.15 -17.27
N TYR A 126 12.40 8.51 -17.86
CA TYR A 126 11.54 9.16 -18.85
C TYR A 126 10.73 10.33 -18.28
N ALA A 127 10.22 10.19 -17.05
CA ALA A 127 9.52 11.28 -16.36
C ALA A 127 10.43 12.50 -16.21
N ASN A 128 11.66 12.31 -15.73
CA ASN A 128 12.63 13.38 -15.53
C ASN A 128 13.05 14.03 -16.86
N TYR A 129 13.35 13.22 -17.88
CA TYR A 129 13.66 13.73 -19.22
C TYR A 129 12.53 14.59 -19.78
N ARG A 130 11.27 14.13 -19.61
CA ARG A 130 10.11 14.84 -20.11
C ARG A 130 9.87 16.15 -19.37
N LEU A 131 9.96 16.12 -18.04
CA LEU A 131 9.83 17.29 -17.18
C LEU A 131 10.87 18.37 -17.55
N ALA A 132 12.14 17.99 -17.69
CA ALA A 132 13.20 18.91 -18.13
C ALA A 132 12.91 19.55 -19.49
N ARG A 133 12.39 18.77 -20.44
CA ARG A 133 12.01 19.29 -21.76
C ARG A 133 10.83 20.26 -21.68
N GLU A 134 9.84 19.98 -20.84
CA GLU A 134 8.69 20.86 -20.60
C GLU A 134 9.13 22.17 -19.95
N ASN A 135 9.95 22.08 -18.90
CA ASN A 135 10.52 23.22 -18.18
C ASN A 135 11.37 24.11 -19.10
N VAL A 136 12.28 23.54 -19.88
CA VAL A 136 13.09 24.32 -20.86
C VAL A 136 12.20 24.99 -21.91
N SER A 137 11.14 24.33 -22.37
CA SER A 137 10.19 24.93 -23.31
C SER A 137 9.42 26.10 -22.68
N ALA A 138 8.99 25.96 -21.42
CA ALA A 138 8.35 27.03 -20.65
C ALA A 138 9.30 28.21 -20.43
N ALA A 139 10.55 27.95 -20.02
CA ALA A 139 11.58 28.95 -19.85
C ALA A 139 11.84 29.72 -21.15
N LYS A 140 12.00 29.02 -22.27
CA LYS A 140 12.17 29.66 -23.58
C LYS A 140 11.04 30.64 -23.89
N LYS A 141 9.78 30.23 -23.69
CA LYS A 141 8.62 31.10 -23.93
C LYS A 141 8.65 32.32 -23.01
N TYR A 142 8.92 32.11 -21.73
CA TYR A 142 8.94 33.14 -20.70
C TYR A 142 10.03 34.19 -20.92
N LEU A 143 11.28 33.74 -21.12
CA LEU A 143 12.43 34.62 -21.33
C LEU A 143 12.27 35.43 -22.63
N ASN A 144 11.78 34.81 -23.70
CA ASN A 144 11.47 35.51 -24.95
C ASN A 144 10.41 36.60 -24.75
N ALA A 145 9.37 36.33 -23.96
CA ALA A 145 8.33 37.33 -23.65
C ALA A 145 8.88 38.53 -22.86
N ARG A 146 9.97 38.33 -22.10
CA ARG A 146 10.71 39.40 -21.40
C ARG A 146 11.82 40.04 -22.23
N GLY A 147 12.00 39.64 -23.48
CA GLY A 147 13.08 40.13 -24.34
C GLY A 147 14.47 39.63 -23.95
N ILE A 148 14.56 38.67 -23.02
CA ILE A 148 15.82 38.04 -22.61
C ILE A 148 16.17 36.97 -23.63
N ARG A 149 17.13 37.28 -24.52
CA ARG A 149 17.64 36.31 -25.50
C ARG A 149 18.76 35.49 -24.87
N LYS A 150 18.48 34.21 -24.60
CA LYS A 150 19.45 33.25 -24.02
C LYS A 150 19.52 31.99 -24.87
N ASP A 151 20.70 31.43 -25.03
CA ASP A 151 20.86 30.10 -25.61
C ASP A 151 20.34 29.03 -24.62
N MET A 152 19.65 28.02 -25.15
CA MET A 152 18.98 27.03 -24.28
C MET A 152 19.94 25.97 -23.74
N GLU A 153 21.07 25.70 -24.39
CA GLU A 153 22.08 24.79 -23.82
C GLU A 153 22.86 25.50 -22.72
N GLU A 154 23.21 26.77 -22.92
CA GLU A 154 23.81 27.59 -21.87
C GLU A 154 22.88 27.74 -20.66
N PHE A 155 21.59 28.05 -20.90
CA PHE A 155 20.59 28.13 -19.84
C PHE A 155 20.52 26.82 -19.03
N LYS A 156 20.47 25.66 -19.71
CA LYS A 156 20.45 24.35 -19.02
C LYS A 156 21.68 24.12 -18.15
N VAL A 157 22.85 24.57 -18.58
CA VAL A 157 24.09 24.47 -17.78
C VAL A 157 23.98 25.34 -16.53
N GLU A 158 23.47 26.56 -16.67
CA GLU A 158 23.32 27.52 -15.57
C GLU A 158 22.29 27.08 -14.53
N VAL A 159 21.10 26.65 -14.97
CA VAL A 159 20.06 26.17 -14.05
C VAL A 159 20.29 24.73 -13.58
N GLY A 160 21.15 23.97 -14.27
CA GLY A 160 21.62 22.66 -13.85
C GLY A 160 20.49 21.70 -13.50
N ALA A 161 20.49 21.20 -12.25
CA ALA A 161 19.49 20.25 -11.78
C ALA A 161 18.07 20.84 -11.63
N MET A 162 17.92 22.17 -11.61
CA MET A 162 16.62 22.83 -11.43
C MET A 162 15.67 22.54 -12.60
N VAL A 163 16.17 22.18 -13.80
CA VAL A 163 15.30 21.76 -14.91
C VAL A 163 14.45 20.55 -14.56
N TYR A 164 14.83 19.78 -13.55
CA TYR A 164 14.08 18.61 -13.07
C TYR A 164 13.13 18.91 -11.91
N ASP A 165 13.08 20.16 -11.45
CA ASP A 165 12.10 20.59 -10.45
C ASP A 165 10.68 20.44 -11.01
N ASP A 166 9.72 20.25 -10.11
CA ASP A 166 8.32 20.33 -10.51
C ASP A 166 7.99 21.70 -11.12
N HIS A 167 6.92 21.76 -11.90
CA HIS A 167 6.56 22.96 -12.67
C HIS A 167 6.40 24.22 -11.80
N GLU A 168 5.91 24.09 -10.57
CA GLU A 168 5.69 25.23 -9.68
C GLU A 168 7.03 25.77 -9.15
N THR A 169 7.87 24.87 -8.63
CA THR A 169 9.20 25.21 -8.14
C THR A 169 10.09 25.76 -9.26
N PHE A 170 10.07 25.13 -10.44
CA PHE A 170 10.79 25.61 -11.61
C PHE A 170 10.34 27.01 -12.03
N GLY A 171 9.03 27.29 -12.00
CA GLY A 171 8.47 28.61 -12.29
C GLY A 171 9.03 29.71 -11.38
N LYS A 172 9.06 29.46 -10.05
CA LYS A 172 9.63 30.41 -9.07
C LYS A 172 11.13 30.63 -9.29
N ASN A 173 11.87 29.55 -9.55
CA ASN A 173 13.30 29.63 -9.84
C ASN A 173 13.58 30.41 -11.13
N LEU A 174 12.73 30.24 -12.16
CA LEU A 174 12.82 30.95 -13.42
C LEU A 174 12.53 32.45 -13.27
N GLU A 175 11.57 32.83 -12.42
CA GLU A 175 11.29 34.23 -12.10
C GLU A 175 12.48 34.91 -11.44
N GLU A 176 13.10 34.27 -10.45
CA GLU A 176 14.29 34.80 -9.79
C GLU A 176 15.47 34.89 -10.75
N TYR A 177 15.67 33.86 -11.59
CA TYR A 177 16.68 33.89 -12.64
C TYR A 177 16.48 35.08 -13.59
N ALA A 178 15.26 35.32 -14.06
CA ALA A 178 14.95 36.46 -14.94
C ALA A 178 15.21 37.80 -14.26
N ARG A 179 14.87 37.95 -12.97
CA ARG A 179 15.15 39.14 -12.17
C ARG A 179 16.65 39.45 -12.10
N LEU A 180 17.47 38.43 -11.90
CA LEU A 180 18.93 38.56 -11.85
C LEU A 180 19.51 38.92 -13.21
N GLU A 181 19.01 38.35 -14.31
CA GLU A 181 19.44 38.69 -15.67
C GLU A 181 19.08 40.14 -16.02
N GLU A 182 17.88 40.59 -15.70
CA GLU A 182 17.45 41.98 -15.90
C GLU A 182 18.35 42.95 -15.12
N ALA A 183 18.68 42.63 -13.86
CA ALA A 183 19.57 43.44 -13.03
C ALA A 183 20.98 43.60 -13.63
N LYS A 184 21.50 42.59 -14.34
CA LYS A 184 22.79 42.69 -15.06
C LYS A 184 22.75 43.65 -16.23
N THR A 185 21.57 43.85 -16.85
CA THR A 185 21.42 44.72 -18.02
C THR A 185 21.24 46.19 -17.67
N VAL A 186 20.91 46.53 -16.41
CA VAL A 186 20.84 47.92 -15.96
C VAL A 186 22.27 48.47 -15.81
N PRO A 187 22.69 49.45 -16.63
CA PRO A 187 24.04 49.98 -16.53
C PRO A 187 24.21 50.64 -15.17
N THR A 188 25.30 50.30 -14.47
CA THR A 188 25.74 50.92 -13.20
C THR A 188 26.11 52.41 -13.34
N SER A 189 25.74 53.05 -14.45
CA SER A 189 26.02 54.45 -14.80
C SER A 189 25.36 55.45 -13.86
N THR A 190 24.33 55.06 -13.10
CA THR A 190 23.64 55.97 -12.16
C THR A 190 24.37 56.10 -10.82
N ALA A 191 25.39 55.27 -10.53
CA ALA A 191 26.11 55.31 -9.26
C ALA A 191 27.34 56.25 -9.25
N MET A 192 27.82 56.73 -10.40
CA MET A 192 29.01 57.62 -10.47
C MET A 192 28.70 59.11 -10.70
N ALA A 193 27.43 59.50 -10.86
CA ALA A 193 27.06 60.91 -11.08
C ALA A 193 26.79 61.72 -9.79
N ALA A 194 27.04 61.14 -8.60
CA ALA A 194 26.76 61.78 -7.31
C ALA A 194 27.92 61.67 -6.31
N LEU A 195 29.17 61.77 -6.78
CA LEU A 195 30.31 62.10 -5.91
C LEU A 195 30.71 63.56 -6.21
N PRO A 196 30.53 64.49 -5.25
CA PRO A 196 30.89 65.90 -5.41
C PRO A 196 32.40 66.13 -5.50
#